data_AF-A0A3C1GXW5-F1
#
_entry.id   AF-A0A3C1GXW5-F1
#
_cell.length_a   1.000
_cell.length_b   1.000
_cell.length_c   1.000
_cell.angle_alpha   90.00
_cell.angle_beta   90.00
_cell.angle_gamma   90.00
#
_symmetry.space_group_name_H-M   'P 1'
#
loop_
_entity.id
_entity.type
_entity.pdbx_description
1 polymer ?
#
loop_
_entity_poly.entity_id
_entity_poly.type
_entity_poly.pdbx_seq_one_letter_code
_entity_poly.pdbx_strand_id
1 'polypeptide(L)'
;MKNKRIFLVILIVLLLGLAGCAAPKTEELPKFTLTELAEYDGKDGAKAYVAVDGKIYDVTDIEEWTAGEHYNGAMAGVDLSDLISKSPHGKGILNRAKLVGTLTE
;
A
#
# COMPACT_ATOMS: atom_id res chain seq x y z
N MET A 1 -45.13 34.05 22.84
CA MET A 1 -44.40 33.45 21.70
C MET A 1 -42.98 33.12 22.13
N LYS A 2 -42.81 32.03 22.87
CA LYS A 2 -41.51 31.57 23.35
C LYS A 2 -40.84 30.84 22.17
N ASN A 3 -39.53 31.03 21.95
CA ASN A 3 -38.66 30.24 21.05
C ASN A 3 -38.19 30.88 19.71
N LYS A 4 -38.22 32.21 19.53
CA LYS A 4 -37.60 32.85 18.33
C LYS A 4 -36.06 32.98 18.39
N ARG A 5 -35.42 32.82 19.56
CA ARG A 5 -33.97 32.98 19.72
C ARG A 5 -33.15 31.72 19.45
N ILE A 6 -33.75 30.54 19.62
CA ILE A 6 -33.09 29.24 19.33
C ILE A 6 -32.93 29.03 17.83
N PHE A 7 -33.91 29.45 17.02
CA PHE A 7 -33.83 29.42 15.56
C PHE A 7 -32.75 30.34 14.98
N LEU A 8 -32.43 31.45 15.66
CA LEU A 8 -31.45 32.42 15.17
C LEU A 8 -30.01 31.94 15.36
N VAL A 9 -29.73 31.09 16.37
CA VAL A 9 -28.39 30.54 16.61
C VAL A 9 -28.10 29.33 15.71
N ILE A 10 -29.13 28.53 15.37
CA ILE A 10 -28.98 27.38 14.47
C ILE A 10 -28.72 27.84 13.01
N LEU A 11 -29.26 28.98 12.58
CA LEU A 11 -29.04 29.53 11.24
C LEU A 11 -27.62 30.09 11.02
N ILE A 12 -26.94 30.50 12.09
CA ILE A 12 -25.57 31.06 12.01
C ILE A 12 -24.51 29.96 11.95
N VAL A 13 -24.77 28.80 12.59
CA VAL A 13 -23.89 27.62 12.51
C VAL A 13 -23.93 26.97 11.11
N LEU A 14 -25.04 27.11 10.38
CA LEU A 14 -25.19 26.62 9.01
C LEU A 14 -24.47 27.45 7.94
N LEU A 15 -24.01 28.67 8.26
CA LEU A 15 -23.29 29.56 7.34
C LEU A 15 -21.75 29.47 7.44
N LEU A 16 -21.22 28.60 8.31
CA LEU A 16 -19.78 28.33 8.45
C LEU A 16 -19.34 27.00 7.82
N GLY A 17 -20.21 26.35 7.05
CA GLY A 17 -19.86 25.20 6.22
C GLY A 17 -19.11 25.63 4.98
N LEU A 18 -17.85 26.07 5.13
CA LEU A 18 -16.92 26.14 4.01
C LEU A 18 -16.73 24.72 3.49
N ALA A 19 -17.36 24.45 2.35
CA ALA A 19 -17.14 23.27 1.55
C ALA A 19 -15.67 23.22 1.14
N GLY A 20 -14.86 22.54 1.97
CA GLY A 20 -13.57 22.04 1.54
C GLY A 20 -13.82 20.85 0.63
N CYS A 21 -13.97 21.08 -0.68
CA CYS A 21 -13.69 20.03 -1.65
C CYS A 21 -12.19 19.74 -1.59
N ALA A 22 -11.77 18.92 -0.63
CA ALA A 22 -10.45 18.32 -0.69
C ALA A 22 -10.44 17.36 -1.88
N ALA A 23 -9.78 17.75 -2.97
CA ALA A 23 -9.41 16.80 -4.01
C ALA A 23 -8.65 15.64 -3.34
N PRO A 24 -8.86 14.38 -3.77
CA PRO A 24 -8.10 13.26 -3.22
C PRO A 24 -6.62 13.56 -3.46
N LYS A 25 -5.87 13.68 -2.36
CA LYS A 25 -4.41 13.76 -2.42
C LYS A 25 -3.96 12.41 -2.94
N THR A 26 -3.45 12.36 -4.17
CA THR A 26 -2.74 11.19 -4.66
C THR A 26 -1.54 11.00 -3.74
N GLU A 27 -1.65 10.07 -2.79
CA GLU A 27 -0.55 9.68 -1.92
C GLU A 27 0.53 9.12 -2.84
N GLU A 28 1.63 9.87 -3.00
CA GLU A 28 2.79 9.37 -3.76
C GLU A 28 3.35 8.19 -2.98
N LEU A 29 3.41 7.03 -3.63
CA LEU A 29 3.91 5.81 -2.99
C LEU A 29 5.41 5.97 -2.67
N PRO A 30 5.88 5.41 -1.55
CA PRO A 30 7.30 5.37 -1.22
C PRO A 30 8.16 4.79 -2.36
N LYS A 31 9.38 5.31 -2.49
CA LYS A 31 10.38 4.85 -3.44
C LYS A 31 11.44 4.04 -2.70
N PHE A 32 11.87 2.95 -3.30
CA PHE A 32 12.85 2.03 -2.74
C PHE A 32 13.97 1.80 -3.74
N THR A 33 15.21 1.85 -3.29
CA THR A 33 16.33 1.22 -3.99
C THR A 33 16.27 -0.29 -3.79
N LEU A 34 17.02 -1.06 -4.59
CA LEU A 34 17.16 -2.50 -4.37
C LEU A 34 17.78 -2.83 -3.00
N THR A 35 18.71 -2.00 -2.53
CA THR A 35 19.33 -2.17 -1.21
C THR A 35 18.31 -1.97 -0.10
N GLU A 36 17.47 -0.94 -0.19
CA GLU A 36 16.41 -0.73 0.80
C GLU A 36 15.35 -1.82 0.75
N LEU A 37 15.01 -2.32 -0.44
CA LEU A 37 14.10 -3.46 -0.59
C LEU A 37 14.64 -4.71 0.12
N ALA A 38 15.95 -4.96 0.08
CA ALA A 38 16.56 -6.13 0.70
C ALA A 38 16.37 -6.23 2.22
N GLU A 39 16.09 -5.12 2.90
CA GLU A 39 15.78 -5.08 4.34
C GLU A 39 14.36 -5.61 4.66
N TYR A 40 13.52 -5.82 3.64
CA TYR A 40 12.15 -6.33 3.76
C TYR A 40 12.08 -7.80 3.32
N ASP A 41 12.94 -8.62 3.93
CA ASP A 41 13.14 -10.02 3.57
C ASP A 41 12.24 -11.01 4.33
N GLY A 42 11.34 -10.52 5.20
CA GLY A 42 10.45 -11.37 5.99
C GLY A 42 11.11 -12.18 7.11
N LYS A 43 12.38 -11.92 7.43
CA LYS A 43 13.13 -12.62 8.48
C LYS A 43 13.25 -11.76 9.74
N ASP A 44 13.48 -12.42 10.88
CA ASP A 44 13.71 -11.75 12.16
C ASP A 44 12.63 -10.70 12.55
N GLY A 45 11.39 -10.92 12.09
CA GLY A 45 10.26 -10.02 12.33
C GLY A 45 10.14 -8.85 11.35
N ALA A 46 11.02 -8.75 10.36
CA ALA A 46 10.89 -7.81 9.26
C ALA A 46 9.64 -8.12 8.42
N LYS A 47 9.15 -7.08 7.74
CA LYS A 47 8.11 -7.24 6.71
C LYS A 47 8.69 -7.97 5.49
N ALA A 48 7.84 -8.61 4.71
CA ALA A 48 8.23 -9.33 3.50
C ALA A 48 7.70 -8.60 2.26
N TYR A 49 8.57 -7.95 1.50
CA TYR A 49 8.21 -7.22 0.28
C TYR A 49 8.85 -7.84 -0.96
N VAL A 50 8.21 -7.69 -2.13
CA VAL A 50 8.78 -8.10 -3.42
C VAL A 50 8.58 -7.02 -4.46
N ALA A 51 9.54 -6.87 -5.38
CA ALA A 51 9.40 -6.05 -6.56
C ALA A 51 8.87 -6.86 -7.74
N VAL A 52 7.94 -6.28 -8.52
CA VAL A 52 7.57 -6.75 -9.85
C VAL A 52 7.29 -5.55 -10.76
N ASP A 53 7.97 -5.48 -11.90
CA ASP A 53 7.91 -4.40 -12.89
C ASP A 53 8.04 -3.00 -12.24
N GLY A 54 8.99 -2.86 -11.31
CA GLY A 54 9.24 -1.60 -10.60
C GLY A 54 8.19 -1.23 -9.54
N LYS A 55 7.27 -2.12 -9.19
CA LYS A 55 6.29 -1.92 -8.10
C LYS A 55 6.62 -2.82 -6.91
N ILE A 56 6.51 -2.29 -5.70
CA ILE A 56 6.75 -3.04 -4.45
C ILE A 56 5.41 -3.52 -3.86
N TYR A 57 5.31 -4.82 -3.61
CA TYR A 57 4.14 -5.45 -3.03
C TYR A 57 4.47 -6.02 -1.65
N ASP A 58 3.61 -5.72 -0.67
CA ASP A 58 3.66 -6.31 0.66
C ASP A 58 2.98 -7.69 0.64
N VAL A 59 3.78 -8.71 0.91
CA VAL A 59 3.36 -10.12 0.97
C VAL A 59 3.44 -10.68 2.40
N THR A 60 3.68 -9.85 3.41
CA THR A 60 3.91 -10.27 4.80
C THR A 60 2.81 -11.17 5.35
N ASP A 61 1.55 -10.82 5.09
CA ASP A 61 0.39 -11.51 5.65
C ASP A 61 -0.15 -12.60 4.69
N ILE A 62 0.63 -13.00 3.69
CA ILE A 62 0.30 -14.06 2.74
C ILE A 62 1.00 -15.34 3.20
N GLU A 63 0.21 -16.35 3.60
CA GLU A 63 0.68 -17.61 4.20
C GLU A 63 1.78 -18.30 3.38
N GLU A 64 1.68 -18.22 2.05
CA GLU A 64 2.63 -18.83 1.13
C GLU A 64 4.04 -18.18 1.14
N TRP A 65 4.24 -17.07 1.87
CA TRP A 65 5.49 -16.30 2.02
C TRP A 65 6.12 -16.42 3.42
N THR A 66 5.86 -17.53 4.12
CA THR A 66 6.39 -17.77 5.48
C THR A 66 7.92 -17.63 5.50
N ALA A 67 8.43 -16.85 6.48
CA ALA A 67 9.86 -16.53 6.62
C ALA A 67 10.49 -15.87 5.39
N GLY A 68 9.69 -15.20 4.55
CA GLY A 68 10.14 -14.54 3.34
C GLY A 68 10.47 -15.49 2.19
N GLU A 69 10.13 -16.77 2.31
CA GLU A 69 10.41 -17.78 1.30
C GLU A 69 9.13 -18.20 0.58
N HIS A 70 9.23 -18.40 -0.73
CA HIS A 70 8.17 -18.93 -1.56
C HIS A 70 8.73 -19.93 -2.59
N TYR A 71 7.82 -20.58 -3.33
CA TYR A 71 8.13 -21.66 -4.26
C TYR A 71 9.20 -21.28 -5.30
N ASN A 72 10.00 -22.27 -5.74
CA ASN A 72 11.07 -22.12 -6.73
C ASN A 72 12.13 -21.06 -6.40
N GLY A 73 12.42 -20.87 -5.11
CA GLY A 73 13.46 -19.94 -4.66
C GLY A 73 13.07 -18.46 -4.81
N ALA A 74 11.77 -18.18 -4.96
CA ALA A 74 11.26 -16.83 -4.79
C ALA A 74 11.49 -16.40 -3.34
N MET A 75 12.17 -15.28 -3.14
CA MET A 75 12.45 -14.71 -1.83
C MET A 75 11.87 -13.31 -1.73
N ALA A 76 11.51 -12.88 -0.52
CA ALA A 76 11.24 -11.49 -0.22
C ALA A 76 12.55 -10.68 -0.24
N GLY A 77 12.43 -9.36 -0.32
CA GLY A 77 13.55 -8.43 -0.40
C GLY A 77 14.20 -8.31 -1.78
N VAL A 78 13.61 -8.87 -2.85
CA VAL A 78 14.19 -8.86 -4.19
C VAL A 78 13.19 -8.51 -5.30
N ASP A 79 13.71 -8.21 -6.48
CA ASP A 79 12.93 -8.08 -7.72
C ASP A 79 12.67 -9.46 -8.35
N LEU A 80 11.39 -9.79 -8.50
CA LEU A 80 10.89 -11.05 -9.04
C LEU A 80 10.27 -10.89 -10.43
N SER A 81 10.51 -9.78 -11.12
CA SER A 81 9.96 -9.49 -12.46
C SER A 81 10.20 -10.63 -13.46
N ASP A 82 11.40 -11.18 -13.47
CA ASP A 82 11.74 -12.30 -14.36
C ASP A 82 11.14 -13.62 -13.87
N LEU A 83 11.07 -13.82 -12.56
CA LEU A 83 10.60 -15.07 -11.97
C LEU A 83 9.08 -15.24 -12.07
N ILE A 84 8.32 -14.16 -11.89
CA ILE A 84 6.85 -14.21 -11.90
C ILE A 84 6.30 -14.62 -13.28
N SER A 85 7.05 -14.38 -14.36
CA SER A 85 6.70 -14.84 -15.71
C SER A 85 6.68 -16.37 -15.85
N LYS A 86 7.42 -17.07 -14.97
CA LYS A 86 7.53 -18.54 -14.92
C LYS A 86 6.57 -19.16 -13.91
N SER A 87 5.82 -18.34 -13.15
CA SER A 87 4.84 -18.82 -12.18
C SER A 87 3.61 -19.38 -12.88
N PRO A 88 3.03 -20.51 -12.40
CA PRO A 88 1.77 -21.04 -12.92
C PRO A 88 0.57 -20.10 -12.70
N HIS A 89 0.72 -19.06 -11.88
CA HIS A 89 -0.32 -18.07 -11.59
C HIS A 89 -0.11 -16.71 -12.27
N GLY A 90 1.11 -16.45 -12.80
CA GLY A 90 1.47 -15.19 -13.44
C GLY A 90 1.27 -13.94 -12.55
N LYS A 91 1.26 -12.75 -13.18
CA LYS A 91 1.15 -11.45 -12.47
C LYS A 91 -0.21 -11.22 -11.80
N GLY A 92 -1.25 -11.96 -12.19
CA GLY A 92 -2.59 -11.81 -11.61
C GLY A 92 -2.65 -12.09 -10.10
N ILE A 93 -1.70 -12.88 -9.58
CA ILE A 93 -1.60 -13.18 -8.15
C ILE A 93 -1.29 -11.95 -7.29
N LEU A 94 -0.66 -10.91 -7.87
CA LEU A 94 -0.29 -9.68 -7.16
C LEU A 94 -1.50 -8.89 -6.67
N ASN A 95 -2.70 -9.15 -7.20
CA ASN A 95 -3.94 -8.54 -6.70
C ASN A 95 -4.29 -8.96 -5.26
N ARG A 96 -3.66 -10.03 -4.74
CA ARG A 96 -3.77 -10.45 -3.33
C ARG A 96 -2.85 -9.65 -2.41
N ALA A 97 -1.87 -8.95 -2.96
CA ALA A 97 -0.86 -8.22 -2.21
C ALA A 97 -1.11 -6.71 -2.26
N LYS A 98 -0.72 -6.02 -1.19
CA LYS A 98 -0.87 -4.56 -1.13
C LYS A 98 0.28 -3.89 -1.88
N LEU A 99 -0.04 -2.99 -2.81
CA LEU A 99 0.97 -2.12 -3.41
C LEU A 99 1.44 -1.09 -2.37
N VAL A 100 2.73 -1.09 -2.04
CA VAL A 100 3.31 -0.25 -0.98
C VAL A 100 4.43 0.67 -1.45
N GLY A 101 4.86 0.54 -2.70
CA GLY A 101 5.97 1.35 -3.20
C GLY A 101 6.26 1.17 -4.67
N THR A 102 7.33 1.84 -5.10
CA THR A 102 7.94 1.68 -6.42
C THR A 102 9.46 1.58 -6.27
N LEU A 103 10.12 0.88 -7.20
CA LEU A 103 11.56 0.89 -7.29
C LEU A 103 12.05 2.21 -7.91
N THR A 104 13.16 2.71 -7.41
CA THR A 104 13.96 3.79 -7.99
C THR A 104 15.40 3.31 -8.18
N GLU A 105 16.11 3.94 -9.11
CA GLU A 105 17.56 3.77 -9.29
C GLU A 105 18.34 4.16 -8.03
#